data_AF-A0A350NZK1-F1
#
_entry.id   AF-A0A350NZK1-F1
#
_cell.length_a   1.000
_cell.length_b   1.000
_cell.length_c   1.000
_cell.angle_alpha   90.00
_cell.angle_beta   90.00
_cell.angle_gamma   90.00
#
_symmetry.space_group_name_H-M   'P 1'
#
loop_
_entity.id
_entity.type
_entity.pdbx_description
1 polymer ?
#
loop_
_entity_poly.entity_id
_entity_poly.type
_entity_poly.pdbx_seq_one_letter_code
_entity_poly.pdbx_strand_id
1 'polypeptide(L)'
;MATTTFTGPVRSEGGFQVTNKNGTTGAITQTGYSVNATGQLVSMGTRKIQSFAGSLAGTNAASTAYADGDVLVELGTLNTDAPDGLVTPTKFFIHRALIGITTAAGQTLVGSLQLSATSGTATNAAVSSGTEIVGAGVTSFNEQLSATQSITEIDINFNDTAGNYHIFVPNI
;
A
#
# COMPACT_ATOMS: atom_id res chain seq x y z
N MET A 1 9.08 -37.98 -26.94
CA MET A 1 7.88 -37.19 -27.29
C MET A 1 8.37 -35.84 -27.77
N ALA A 2 8.17 -35.50 -29.04
CA ALA A 2 8.66 -34.23 -29.57
C ALA A 2 7.86 -33.08 -28.94
N THR A 3 8.55 -32.12 -28.33
CA THR A 3 7.94 -30.88 -27.86
C THR A 3 7.66 -29.99 -29.07
N THR A 4 6.39 -29.82 -29.43
CA THR A 4 5.99 -28.85 -30.44
C THR A 4 5.72 -27.51 -29.77
N THR A 5 6.43 -26.46 -30.17
CA THR A 5 6.13 -25.09 -29.73
C THR A 5 4.93 -24.58 -30.52
N PHE A 6 3.88 -24.14 -29.81
CA PHE A 6 2.76 -23.46 -30.44
C PHE A 6 3.17 -22.04 -30.82
N THR A 7 2.88 -21.63 -32.05
CA THR A 7 3.14 -20.27 -32.56
C THR A 7 1.83 -19.70 -33.06
N GLY A 8 1.23 -18.79 -32.29
CA GLY A 8 -0.05 -18.17 -32.60
C GLY A 8 -0.66 -17.44 -31.40
N PRO A 9 -1.70 -16.63 -31.61
CA PRO A 9 -2.41 -15.97 -30.52
C PRO A 9 -3.21 -16.99 -29.69
N VAL A 10 -3.11 -16.91 -28.36
CA VAL A 10 -3.92 -17.73 -27.43
C VAL A 10 -5.10 -16.88 -26.94
N ARG A 11 -6.31 -17.46 -26.92
CA ARG A 11 -7.52 -16.84 -26.35
C ARG A 11 -8.03 -17.69 -25.19
N SER A 12 -8.35 -17.06 -24.06
CA SER A 12 -8.89 -17.73 -22.88
C SER A 12 -10.29 -17.19 -22.57
N GLU A 13 -11.25 -18.07 -22.29
CA GLU A 13 -12.59 -17.66 -21.87
C GLU A 13 -12.65 -17.27 -20.38
N GLY A 14 -11.69 -17.76 -19.57
CA GLY A 14 -11.59 -17.48 -18.12
C GLY A 14 -10.40 -16.61 -17.70
N GLY A 15 -9.67 -16.02 -18.66
CA GLY A 15 -8.44 -15.27 -18.41
C GLY A 15 -7.16 -16.13 -18.37
N PHE A 16 -6.02 -15.46 -18.23
CA PHE A 16 -4.71 -16.11 -18.10
C PHE A 16 -4.29 -16.12 -16.63
N GLN A 17 -3.63 -17.20 -16.19
CA GLN A 17 -3.03 -17.30 -14.87
C GLN A 17 -1.57 -17.72 -15.00
N VAL A 18 -0.69 -17.03 -14.26
CA VAL A 18 0.72 -17.42 -14.16
C VAL A 18 0.85 -18.52 -13.12
N THR A 19 1.59 -19.58 -13.46
CA THR A 19 1.93 -20.65 -12.52
C THR A 19 3.44 -20.76 -12.42
N ASN A 20 3.95 -20.93 -11.21
CA ASN A 20 5.36 -21.18 -10.97
C ASN A 20 5.55 -22.70 -10.87
N LYS A 21 6.53 -23.23 -11.60
CA LYS A 21 6.98 -24.61 -11.48
C LYS A 21 8.28 -24.65 -10.71
N ASN A 22 8.30 -25.34 -9.57
CA ASN A 22 9.54 -25.62 -8.86
C ASN A 22 10.43 -26.53 -9.73
N GLY A 23 11.64 -26.08 -10.06
CA GLY A 23 12.55 -26.79 -10.95
C GLY A 23 13.11 -28.11 -10.38
N THR A 24 13.06 -28.31 -9.06
CA THR A 24 13.59 -29.51 -8.39
C THR A 24 12.49 -30.52 -8.07
N THR A 25 11.35 -30.06 -7.54
CA THR A 25 10.25 -30.94 -7.12
C THR A 25 9.19 -31.12 -8.19
N GLY A 26 9.20 -30.28 -9.23
CA GLY A 26 8.15 -30.24 -10.26
C GLY A 26 6.81 -29.68 -9.76
N ALA A 27 6.73 -29.26 -8.49
CA ALA A 27 5.51 -28.74 -7.89
C ALA A 27 5.05 -27.48 -8.63
N ILE A 28 3.78 -27.47 -9.03
CA ILE A 28 3.12 -26.31 -9.62
C ILE A 28 2.43 -25.54 -8.50
N THR A 29 2.82 -24.30 -8.30
CA THR A 29 2.18 -23.38 -7.37
C THR A 29 1.55 -22.23 -8.16
N GLN A 30 0.32 -21.90 -7.81
CA GLN A 30 -0.38 -20.76 -8.40
C GLN A 30 0.14 -19.47 -7.73
N THR A 31 0.66 -18.55 -8.53
CA THR A 31 0.92 -17.18 -8.08
C THR A 31 -0.19 -16.35 -8.69
N GLY A 32 -1.20 -16.01 -7.88
CA GLY A 32 -2.41 -15.35 -8.36
C GLY A 32 -2.10 -14.06 -9.10
N TYR A 33 -2.22 -14.09 -10.43
CA TYR A 33 -2.30 -12.90 -11.27
C TYR A 33 -3.22 -13.24 -12.44
N SER A 34 -4.44 -12.67 -12.42
CA SER A 34 -5.37 -12.75 -13.52
C SER A 34 -5.57 -11.36 -14.12
N VAL A 35 -5.20 -11.21 -15.39
CA VAL A 35 -5.57 -10.05 -16.20
C VAL A 35 -6.56 -10.53 -17.24
N ASN A 36 -7.82 -10.12 -17.09
CA ASN A 36 -8.83 -10.27 -18.13
C ASN A 36 -8.88 -8.96 -18.91
N ALA A 37 -8.22 -8.93 -20.07
CA ALA A 37 -8.25 -7.80 -20.98
C ALA A 37 -9.05 -8.20 -22.23
N THR A 38 -10.28 -7.70 -22.35
CA THR A 38 -11.11 -7.84 -23.57
C THR A 38 -10.85 -6.74 -24.60
N GLY A 39 -9.87 -5.86 -24.34
CA GLY A 39 -9.41 -4.77 -25.21
C GLY A 39 -7.88 -4.70 -25.29
N GLN A 40 -7.35 -4.05 -26.34
CA GLN A 40 -5.97 -4.19 -26.81
C GLN A 40 -4.83 -3.71 -25.86
N LEU A 41 -5.11 -3.21 -24.65
CA LEU A 41 -4.09 -2.64 -23.76
C LEU A 41 -4.44 -2.86 -22.27
N VAL A 42 -3.50 -3.45 -21.52
CA VAL A 42 -3.34 -3.23 -20.07
C VAL A 42 -1.88 -2.90 -19.83
N SER A 43 -1.57 -1.61 -19.72
CA SER A 43 -0.24 -1.11 -19.40
C SER A 43 -0.33 -0.27 -18.13
N MET A 44 0.44 -0.63 -17.10
CA MET A 44 0.50 0.11 -15.84
C MET A 44 1.80 0.93 -15.69
N GLY A 45 2.70 0.90 -16.68
CA GLY A 45 3.98 1.65 -16.62
C GLY A 45 4.70 1.48 -15.28
N THR A 46 5.05 2.58 -14.63
CA THR A 46 5.63 2.62 -13.27
C THR A 46 4.60 2.73 -12.15
N ARG A 47 3.29 2.78 -12.46
CA ARG A 47 2.25 2.91 -11.44
C ARG A 47 1.96 1.56 -10.81
N LYS A 48 2.04 1.51 -9.48
CA LYS A 48 1.74 0.33 -8.67
C LYS A 48 0.48 0.57 -7.84
N ILE A 49 -0.39 -0.44 -7.82
CA ILE A 49 -1.50 -0.51 -6.86
C ILE A 49 -1.17 -1.67 -5.94
N GLN A 50 -0.98 -1.36 -4.65
CA GLN A 50 -0.69 -2.36 -3.63
C GLN A 50 -1.69 -2.21 -2.50
N SER A 51 -2.29 -3.33 -2.10
CA SER A 51 -3.23 -3.41 -0.98
C SER A 51 -2.55 -4.10 0.19
N PHE A 52 -2.83 -3.61 1.40
CA PHE A 52 -2.37 -4.22 2.64
C PHE A 52 -3.58 -4.68 3.46
N ALA A 53 -3.46 -5.82 4.12
CA ALA A 53 -4.45 -6.27 5.09
C ALA A 53 -3.89 -6.02 6.50
N GLY A 54 -4.45 -5.03 7.20
CA GLY A 54 -4.17 -4.80 8.61
C GLY A 54 -5.21 -5.49 9.49
N SER A 55 -4.80 -5.93 10.69
CA SER A 55 -5.72 -6.41 11.72
C SER A 55 -5.31 -5.86 13.08
N LEU A 56 -6.30 -5.38 13.84
CA LEU A 56 -6.09 -4.91 15.21
C LEU A 56 -6.23 -6.04 16.26
N ALA A 57 -6.52 -7.27 15.83
CA ALA A 57 -6.76 -8.40 16.74
C ALA A 57 -5.53 -8.77 17.60
N GLY A 58 -4.32 -8.39 17.17
CA GLY A 58 -3.07 -8.61 17.91
C GLY A 58 -2.67 -7.45 18.82
N THR A 59 -3.47 -6.39 18.92
CA THR A 59 -3.15 -5.22 19.76
C THR A 59 -3.50 -5.48 21.22
N ASN A 60 -2.75 -4.87 22.14
CA ASN A 60 -3.00 -4.93 23.59
C ASN A 60 -3.47 -3.58 24.15
N ALA A 61 -3.92 -2.67 23.27
CA ALA A 61 -4.39 -1.33 23.63
C ALA A 61 -5.56 -1.31 24.64
N ALA A 62 -6.29 -2.42 24.78
CA ALA A 62 -7.34 -2.57 25.78
C ALA A 62 -6.81 -2.74 27.22
N SER A 63 -5.59 -3.23 27.39
CA SER A 63 -4.98 -3.52 28.70
C SER A 63 -3.71 -2.71 29.00
N THR A 64 -3.09 -2.15 27.97
CA THR A 64 -1.87 -1.33 28.07
C THR A 64 -2.10 -0.03 27.32
N ALA A 65 -1.84 1.10 27.97
CA ALA A 65 -1.92 2.40 27.31
C ALA A 65 -0.77 2.54 26.31
N TYR A 66 -1.10 3.05 25.12
CA TYR A 66 -0.11 3.35 24.08
C TYR A 66 0.38 4.77 24.27
N ALA A 67 1.67 5.01 24.05
CA ALA A 67 2.21 6.35 24.01
C ALA A 67 1.90 7.01 22.67
N ASP A 68 2.09 8.32 22.60
CA ASP A 68 1.98 9.05 21.35
C ASP A 68 3.03 8.57 20.33
N GLY A 69 2.61 8.39 19.07
CA GLY A 69 3.47 7.89 18.00
C GLY A 69 3.83 6.40 18.06
N ASP A 70 3.28 5.64 19.01
CA ASP A 70 3.48 4.18 19.05
C ASP A 70 2.74 3.48 17.91
N VAL A 71 3.33 2.39 17.41
CA VAL A 71 2.75 1.60 16.33
C VAL A 71 1.45 0.96 16.79
N LEU A 72 0.36 1.28 16.10
CA LEU A 72 -0.89 0.53 16.23
C LEU A 72 -0.79 -0.80 15.49
N VAL A 73 -0.45 -0.74 14.20
CA VAL A 73 -0.30 -1.92 13.32
C VAL A 73 0.74 -1.64 12.24
N GLU A 74 1.58 -2.63 11.94
CA GLU A 74 2.43 -2.61 10.75
C GLU A 74 1.68 -3.26 9.58
N LEU A 75 1.51 -2.54 8.48
CA LEU A 75 0.78 -3.00 7.30
C LEU A 75 1.63 -3.91 6.40
N GLY A 76 2.95 -3.76 6.45
CA GLY A 76 3.92 -4.52 5.66
C GLY A 76 4.87 -3.63 4.85
N THR A 77 5.63 -4.25 3.95
CA THR A 77 6.65 -3.58 3.14
C THR A 77 6.10 -3.13 1.78
N LEU A 78 6.44 -1.91 1.36
CA LEU A 78 6.22 -1.48 -0.02
C LEU A 78 7.02 -2.35 -0.99
N ASN A 79 6.41 -2.78 -2.08
CA ASN A 79 7.13 -3.51 -3.12
C ASN A 79 7.99 -2.54 -3.95
N THR A 80 9.31 -2.79 -4.00
CA THR A 80 10.32 -2.00 -4.73
C THR A 80 10.65 -2.49 -6.14
N ASP A 81 10.04 -3.59 -6.58
CA ASP A 81 10.27 -4.15 -7.91
C ASP A 81 9.82 -3.15 -8.99
N ALA A 82 10.60 -3.07 -10.06
CA ALA A 82 10.31 -2.25 -11.22
C ALA A 82 10.17 -3.14 -12.47
N PRO A 83 9.36 -2.73 -13.47
CA PRO A 83 9.35 -3.41 -14.76
C PRO A 83 10.75 -3.47 -15.38
N ASP A 84 11.07 -4.60 -15.99
CA ASP A 84 12.31 -4.78 -16.72
C ASP A 84 12.46 -3.77 -17.87
N GLY A 85 13.69 -3.33 -18.13
CA GLY A 85 14.00 -2.38 -19.20
C GLY A 85 13.76 -0.91 -18.85
N LEU A 86 13.27 -0.62 -17.64
CA LEU A 86 13.24 0.75 -17.10
C LEU A 86 14.47 1.02 -16.21
N VAL A 87 14.82 2.29 -16.08
CA VAL A 87 15.86 2.73 -15.14
C VAL A 87 15.39 2.41 -13.71
N THR A 88 16.30 1.89 -12.88
CA THR A 88 16.01 1.56 -11.47
C THR A 88 15.41 2.76 -10.74
N PRO A 89 14.21 2.62 -10.16
CA PRO A 89 13.60 3.70 -9.38
C PRO A 89 14.44 4.06 -8.15
N THR A 90 14.51 5.34 -7.84
CA THR A 90 15.22 5.84 -6.65
C THR A 90 14.26 6.36 -5.57
N LYS A 91 12.96 6.48 -5.89
CA LYS A 91 11.94 7.07 -5.01
C LYS A 91 10.57 6.44 -5.26
N PHE A 92 9.73 6.47 -4.23
CA PHE A 92 8.29 6.26 -4.35
C PHE A 92 7.56 7.59 -4.31
N PHE A 93 6.57 7.75 -5.19
CA PHE A 93 5.65 8.88 -5.14
C PHE A 93 4.26 8.37 -4.76
N ILE A 94 3.75 8.81 -3.61
CA ILE A 94 2.41 8.47 -3.15
C ILE A 94 1.46 9.54 -3.67
N HIS A 95 0.69 9.18 -4.68
CA HIS A 95 -0.22 10.12 -5.33
C HIS A 95 -1.42 10.49 -4.45
N ARG A 96 -1.93 9.54 -3.67
CA ARG A 96 -3.12 9.73 -2.83
C ARG A 96 -3.17 8.69 -1.73
N ALA A 97 -3.52 9.13 -0.52
CA ALA A 97 -4.00 8.25 0.53
C ALA A 97 -5.47 8.58 0.83
N LEU A 98 -6.30 7.53 0.95
CA LEU A 98 -7.69 7.64 1.34
C LEU A 98 -7.92 6.70 2.52
N ILE A 99 -8.42 7.26 3.62
CA ILE A 99 -8.72 6.52 4.84
C ILE A 99 -10.20 6.70 5.14
N GLY A 100 -10.96 5.61 5.05
CA GLY A 100 -12.40 5.59 5.36
C GLY A 100 -12.67 5.21 6.81
N ILE A 101 -13.53 5.96 7.49
CA ILE A 101 -13.96 5.65 8.85
C ILE A 101 -15.26 4.86 8.79
N THR A 102 -15.20 3.56 9.07
CA THR A 102 -16.41 2.70 9.06
C THR A 102 -17.12 2.70 10.41
N THR A 103 -16.41 3.03 11.48
CA THR A 103 -16.94 3.07 12.85
C THR A 103 -16.12 4.08 13.63
N ALA A 104 -16.78 5.06 14.24
CA ALA A 104 -16.12 6.04 15.09
C ALA A 104 -15.55 5.35 16.33
N ALA A 105 -14.35 5.75 16.75
CA ALA A 105 -13.70 5.18 17.94
C ALA A 105 -14.46 5.42 19.25
N GLY A 106 -15.39 6.39 19.28
CA GLY A 106 -16.16 6.77 20.46
C GLY A 106 -15.38 7.62 21.48
N GLN A 107 -14.14 7.97 21.16
CA GLN A 107 -13.20 8.79 21.94
C GLN A 107 -12.29 9.55 20.98
N THR A 108 -11.71 10.68 21.39
CA THR A 108 -10.75 11.42 20.54
C THR A 108 -9.47 10.61 20.35
N LEU A 109 -9.31 10.05 19.15
CA LEU A 109 -8.10 9.34 18.72
C LEU A 109 -7.64 9.92 17.38
N VAL A 110 -6.35 10.24 17.32
CA VAL A 110 -5.68 10.72 16.11
C VAL A 110 -4.51 9.81 15.76
N GLY A 111 -4.11 9.80 14.50
CA GLY A 111 -2.93 9.08 14.08
C GLY A 111 -2.44 9.49 12.70
N SER A 112 -1.28 8.92 12.35
CA SER A 112 -0.59 9.15 11.08
C SER A 112 -0.27 7.83 10.39
N LEU A 113 0.08 7.90 9.11
CA LEU A 113 0.68 6.79 8.38
C LEU A 113 2.15 7.13 8.10
N GLN A 114 3.04 6.18 8.35
CA GLN A 114 4.48 6.40 8.22
C GLN A 114 5.17 5.26 7.46
N LEU A 115 6.22 5.61 6.73
CA LEU A 115 7.17 4.68 6.14
C LEU A 115 8.37 4.54 7.06
N SER A 116 8.50 3.38 7.72
CA SER A 116 9.63 3.06 8.57
C SER A 116 10.78 2.45 7.77
N ALA A 117 12.02 2.78 8.13
CA ALA A 117 13.21 2.08 7.63
C ALA A 117 13.37 0.66 8.21
N THR A 118 12.65 0.34 9.29
CA THR A 118 12.69 -0.96 9.97
C THR A 118 11.34 -1.64 9.91
N SER A 119 11.29 -2.86 9.36
CA SER A 119 10.11 -3.73 9.43
C SER A 119 10.09 -4.55 10.72
N GLY A 120 8.91 -5.04 11.09
CA GLY A 120 8.68 -5.81 12.31
C GLY A 120 8.65 -4.96 13.59
N THR A 121 8.32 -3.67 13.49
CA THR A 121 8.17 -2.84 14.70
C THR A 121 6.92 -3.30 15.45
N ALA A 122 7.11 -3.72 16.69
CA ALA A 122 6.01 -4.26 17.49
C ALA A 122 4.91 -3.23 17.74
N THR A 123 3.67 -3.70 17.89
CA THR A 123 2.58 -2.86 18.40
C THR A 123 2.96 -2.29 19.77
N ASN A 124 2.52 -1.07 20.07
CA ASN A 124 2.89 -0.35 21.29
C ASN A 124 4.41 -0.06 21.44
N ALA A 125 5.09 0.14 20.31
CA ALA A 125 6.47 0.57 20.29
C ALA A 125 6.64 1.77 19.36
N ALA A 126 7.51 2.70 19.76
CA ALA A 126 7.78 3.91 19.00
C ALA A 126 8.48 3.61 17.66
N VAL A 127 8.09 4.33 16.61
CA VAL A 127 8.84 4.35 15.35
C VAL A 127 10.02 5.30 15.50
N SER A 128 11.25 4.79 15.40
CA SER A 128 12.46 5.56 15.70
C SER A 128 12.89 6.55 14.61
N SER A 129 12.46 6.36 13.35
CA SER A 129 12.91 7.16 12.20
C SER A 129 11.99 7.06 10.96
N GLY A 130 10.68 7.01 11.17
CA GLY A 130 9.71 6.93 10.08
C GLY A 130 9.57 8.24 9.31
N THR A 131 9.39 8.16 8.00
CA THR A 131 8.89 9.29 7.20
C THR A 131 7.37 9.29 7.26
N GLU A 132 6.79 10.31 7.86
CA GLU A 132 5.34 10.49 7.84
C GLU A 132 4.86 10.78 6.41
N ILE A 133 3.82 10.06 5.99
CA ILE A 133 3.23 10.16 4.65
C ILE A 133 1.77 10.61 4.68
N VAL A 134 1.14 10.56 5.84
CA VAL A 134 -0.19 11.10 6.13
C VAL A 134 -0.20 11.58 7.57
N GLY A 135 -0.60 12.83 7.82
CA GLY A 135 -0.78 13.40 9.15
C GLY A 135 -0.14 14.77 9.29
N ALA A 136 -0.19 15.36 10.49
CA ALA A 136 0.16 16.77 10.69
C ALA A 136 1.63 17.12 10.45
N GLY A 137 2.52 16.13 10.42
CA GLY A 137 3.93 16.32 10.06
C GLY A 137 4.17 16.49 8.55
N VAL A 138 3.15 16.27 7.71
CA VAL A 138 3.28 16.28 6.24
C VAL A 138 2.78 17.60 5.65
N THR A 139 3.56 18.17 4.73
CA THR A 139 3.11 19.31 3.93
C THR A 139 2.32 18.85 2.72
N SER A 140 1.18 19.47 2.46
CA SER A 140 0.39 19.17 1.26
C SER A 140 1.00 19.77 -0.02
N PHE A 141 0.79 19.10 -1.15
CA PHE A 141 1.09 19.65 -2.48
C PHE A 141 -0.14 20.35 -3.08
N ASN A 142 0.06 21.45 -3.80
CA ASN A 142 -0.99 22.03 -4.64
C ASN A 142 -0.75 21.62 -6.10
N GLU A 143 -1.63 20.77 -6.63
CA GLU A 143 -1.52 20.28 -8.01
C GLU A 143 -1.66 21.40 -9.06
N GLN A 144 -2.45 22.45 -8.76
CA GLN A 144 -2.69 23.56 -9.69
C GLN A 144 -1.51 24.53 -9.74
N LEU A 145 -0.87 24.80 -8.60
CA LEU A 145 0.28 25.70 -8.48
C LEU A 145 1.63 24.99 -8.64
N SER A 146 1.62 23.64 -8.63
CA SER A 146 2.81 22.80 -8.65
C SER A 146 3.82 23.16 -7.56
N ALA A 147 3.32 23.45 -6.35
CA ALA A 147 4.12 23.91 -5.23
C ALA A 147 3.61 23.33 -3.90
N THR A 148 4.52 23.20 -2.93
CA THR A 148 4.15 22.91 -1.54
C THR A 148 3.24 24.01 -1.01
N GLN A 149 2.14 23.62 -0.36
CA GLN A 149 1.28 24.58 0.33
C GLN A 149 1.86 24.89 1.70
N SER A 150 1.72 26.14 2.14
CA SER A 150 2.07 26.55 3.51
C SER A 150 1.03 26.11 4.56
N ILE A 151 0.31 25.02 4.30
CA ILE A 151 -0.62 24.38 5.24
C ILE A 151 -0.11 22.97 5.54
N THR A 152 -0.05 22.64 6.82
CA THR A 152 0.17 21.26 7.27
C THR A 152 -1.11 20.47 7.06
N GLU A 153 -0.97 19.19 6.73
CA GLU A 153 -2.13 18.28 6.77
C GLU A 153 -2.64 18.15 8.21
N ILE A 154 -3.82 17.55 8.38
CA ILE A 154 -4.34 17.19 9.71
C ILE A 154 -4.02 15.73 9.99
N ASP A 155 -3.97 15.35 11.26
CA ASP A 155 -3.94 13.93 11.60
C ASP A 155 -5.24 13.23 11.19
N ILE A 156 -5.16 11.92 10.99
CA ILE A 156 -6.34 11.09 10.74
C ILE A 156 -7.19 11.12 12.02
N ASN A 157 -8.39 11.67 11.92
CA ASN A 157 -9.37 11.61 13.02
C ASN A 157 -10.12 10.28 12.98
N PHE A 158 -9.76 9.35 13.86
CA PHE A 158 -10.44 8.05 13.97
C PHE A 158 -11.82 8.13 14.63
N ASN A 159 -12.14 9.27 15.25
CA ASN A 159 -13.46 9.53 15.81
C ASN A 159 -14.36 10.36 14.89
N ASP A 160 -13.97 10.53 13.63
CA ASP A 160 -14.85 11.16 12.67
C ASP A 160 -16.12 10.32 12.46
N THR A 161 -17.17 10.98 11.99
CA THR A 161 -18.47 10.35 11.76
C THR A 161 -18.33 9.18 10.79
N ALA A 162 -18.89 8.02 11.15
CA ALA A 162 -18.85 6.84 10.30
C ALA A 162 -19.43 7.13 8.91
N GLY A 163 -18.73 6.70 7.86
CA GLY A 163 -19.02 7.01 6.46
C GLY A 163 -18.22 8.18 5.89
N ASN A 164 -17.57 8.99 6.74
CA ASN A 164 -16.63 10.00 6.28
C ASN A 164 -15.28 9.39 5.90
N TYR A 165 -14.48 10.17 5.21
CA TYR A 165 -13.14 9.80 4.79
C TYR A 165 -12.18 10.98 4.90
N HIS A 166 -10.91 10.66 5.11
CA HIS A 166 -9.80 11.59 4.99
C HIS A 166 -9.10 11.37 3.64
N ILE A 167 -8.77 12.45 2.94
CA ILE A 167 -7.98 12.42 1.70
C ILE A 167 -6.72 13.24 1.91
N PHE A 168 -5.58 12.65 1.57
CA PHE A 168 -4.28 13.29 1.66
C PHE A 168 -3.60 13.30 0.29
N VAL A 169 -2.90 14.39 0.00
CA VAL A 169 -2.09 14.59 -1.21
C VAL A 169 -0.69 14.99 -0.76
N PRO A 170 0.06 14.04 -0.20
CA PRO A 170 1.32 14.32 0.47
C PRO A 170 2.41 14.65 -0.55
N ASN A 171 3.30 15.60 -0.19
CA ASN A 171 4.50 15.93 -0.97
C ASN A 171 5.74 15.29 -0.34
N ILE A 172 6.11 14.08 -0.78
CA ILE A 172 7.22 13.26 -0.26
C ILE A 172 8.18 12.85 -1.36
#